data_AF-A0A1G3AC62-F1
#
_entry.id   AF-A0A1G3AC62-F1
#
_cell.length_a   1.000
_cell.length_b   1.000
_cell.length_c   1.000
_cell.angle_alpha   90.00
_cell.angle_beta   90.00
_cell.angle_gamma   90.00
#
_symmetry.space_group_name_H-M   'P 1'
#
loop_
_entity.id
_entity.type
_entity.pdbx_description
1 polymer ?
#
loop_
_entity_poly.entity_id
_entity_poly.type
_entity_poly.pdbx_seq_one_letter_code
_entity_poly.pdbx_strand_id
1 'polypeptide(L)'
;MSHEVIHQLDPGPGPGTFLEEGIAADFSLGAIESLKIQESLGYSEPYRLAMRLVRALPGGSMGAGRAVRRRFAKLHGVDADGLAELFPGHDRAALEQLAAPFVNGEIDPTVA
;
A
#
# COMPACT_ATOMS: atom_id res chain seq x y z
N MET A 1 11.79 10.98 -2.14
CA MET A 1 12.58 10.49 -0.97
C MET A 1 11.72 9.89 0.13
N SER A 2 10.59 10.48 0.51
CA SER A 2 9.66 9.92 1.51
C SER A 2 9.14 8.52 1.16
N HIS A 3 8.92 8.22 -0.12
CA HIS A 3 8.49 6.90 -0.62
C HIS A 3 9.49 5.81 -0.24
N GLU A 4 10.75 6.00 -0.63
CA GLU A 4 11.87 5.09 -0.34
C GLU A 4 12.12 4.88 1.15
N VAL A 5 11.79 5.86 2.01
CA VAL A 5 11.93 5.69 3.46
C VAL A 5 11.02 4.58 3.98
N ILE A 6 9.82 4.39 3.40
CA ILE A 6 8.94 3.29 3.80
C ILE A 6 9.58 1.94 3.46
N HIS A 7 10.13 1.78 2.26
CA HIS A 7 10.86 0.56 1.86
C HIS A 7 12.09 0.30 2.73
N GLN A 8 12.84 1.34 3.11
CA GLN A 8 13.97 1.21 4.03
C GLN A 8 13.55 0.76 5.44
N LEU A 9 12.36 1.14 5.88
CA LEU A 9 11.79 0.75 7.17
C LEU A 9 11.10 -0.62 7.14
N ASP A 10 10.92 -1.21 5.97
CA ASP A 10 10.31 -2.52 5.73
C ASP A 10 11.15 -3.40 4.79
N PRO A 11 12.43 -3.67 5.11
CA PRO A 11 13.31 -4.38 4.19
C PRO A 11 12.81 -5.80 3.92
N GLY A 12 12.56 -6.11 2.65
CA GLY A 12 12.06 -7.40 2.21
C GLY A 12 12.71 -7.86 0.90
N PRO A 13 12.89 -9.19 0.71
CA PRO A 13 13.27 -9.72 -0.60
C PRO A 13 12.06 -9.72 -1.54
N GLY A 14 12.28 -9.33 -2.81
CA GLY A 14 11.27 -9.36 -3.86
C GLY A 14 10.65 -7.99 -4.17
N PRO A 15 9.73 -7.93 -5.14
CA PRO A 15 9.00 -6.70 -5.43
C PRO A 15 8.08 -6.32 -4.26
N GLY A 16 7.86 -5.02 -4.07
CA GLY A 16 6.87 -4.52 -3.12
C GLY A 16 5.46 -5.02 -3.46
N THR A 17 4.53 -4.91 -2.52
CA THR A 17 3.11 -5.23 -2.73
C THR A 17 2.31 -3.96 -2.99
N PHE A 18 1.09 -4.08 -3.54
CA PHE A 18 0.18 -2.93 -3.63
C PHE A 18 -0.10 -2.29 -2.26
N LEU A 19 -0.11 -3.09 -1.18
CA LEU A 19 -0.20 -2.58 0.19
C LEU A 19 0.99 -1.67 0.54
N GLU A 20 2.21 -2.16 0.34
CA GLU A 20 3.43 -1.42 0.67
C GLU A 20 3.57 -0.15 -0.19
N GLU A 21 3.41 -0.28 -1.50
CA GLU A 21 3.51 0.83 -2.45
C GLU A 21 2.39 1.86 -2.24
N GLY A 22 1.18 1.40 -1.90
CA GLY A 22 0.06 2.27 -1.57
C GLY A 22 0.33 3.09 -0.31
N ILE A 23 0.86 2.46 0.74
CA ILE A 23 1.25 3.15 1.98
C ILE A 23 2.40 4.13 1.72
N ALA A 24 3.42 3.72 0.97
CA ALA A 24 4.58 4.54 0.63
C ALA A 24 4.20 5.78 -0.20
N ALA A 25 3.32 5.59 -1.19
CA ALA A 25 2.84 6.68 -2.03
C ALA A 25 1.93 7.64 -1.27
N ASP A 26 1.00 7.12 -0.45
CA ASP A 26 0.11 7.96 0.34
C ASP A 26 0.86 8.77 1.41
N PHE A 27 1.83 8.15 2.08
CA PHE A 27 2.73 8.84 3.00
C PHE A 27 3.51 9.96 2.30
N SER A 28 3.98 9.71 1.08
CA SER A 28 4.74 10.69 0.30
C SER A 28 3.89 11.89 -0.11
N LEU A 29 2.64 11.67 -0.53
CA LEU A 29 1.69 12.75 -0.80
C LEU A 29 1.42 13.57 0.46
N GLY A 30 1.10 12.90 1.57
CA GLY A 30 0.83 13.60 2.84
C GLY A 30 2.02 14.45 3.31
N ALA A 31 3.25 13.98 3.11
CA ALA A 31 4.45 14.76 3.41
C ALA A 31 4.56 16.02 2.54
N ILE A 32 4.32 15.92 1.23
CA ILE A 32 4.36 17.06 0.30
C ILE A 32 3.26 18.08 0.59
N GLU A 33 2.04 17.59 0.81
CA GLU A 33 0.89 18.43 1.20
C GLU A 33 1.19 19.19 2.50
N SER A 34 1.81 18.52 3.49
CA SER A 34 2.19 19.16 4.76
C SER A 34 3.22 20.29 4.60
N LEU A 35 4.06 20.19 3.58
CA LEU A 35 5.08 21.19 3.24
C LEU A 35 4.56 22.30 2.32
N LYS A 36 3.27 22.26 1.95
CA LYS A 36 2.62 23.21 1.02
C LYS A 36 3.33 23.34 -0.33
N ILE A 37 3.98 22.27 -0.77
CA ILE A 37 4.63 22.21 -2.07
C ILE A 37 3.54 21.93 -3.11
N GLN A 38 3.34 22.85 -4.06
CA GLN A 38 2.37 22.72 -5.14
C GLN A 38 2.91 21.90 -6.32
N GLU A 39 3.50 20.73 -6.05
CA GLU A 39 3.92 19.80 -7.09
C GLU A 39 3.02 18.56 -7.08
N SER A 40 2.55 18.17 -8.27
CA SER A 40 1.93 16.85 -8.45
C SER A 40 3.03 15.79 -8.54
N LEU A 41 3.00 14.77 -7.69
CA LEU A 41 3.96 13.65 -7.72
C LEU A 41 3.92 12.81 -9.01
N GLY A 42 2.96 13.05 -9.92
CA GLY A 42 2.93 12.37 -11.21
C GLY A 42 2.76 10.85 -11.10
N TYR A 43 2.17 10.34 -10.01
CA TYR A 43 1.95 8.90 -9.83
C TYR A 43 1.18 8.29 -11.00
N SER A 44 1.68 7.17 -11.51
CA SER A 44 1.00 6.36 -12.51
C SER A 44 -0.28 5.73 -11.94
N GLU A 45 -1.17 5.27 -12.81
CA GLU A 45 -2.46 4.66 -12.42
C GLU A 45 -2.35 3.52 -11.38
N PRO A 46 -1.37 2.60 -11.44
CA PRO A 46 -1.18 1.56 -10.42
C PRO A 46 -0.92 2.12 -9.02
N TYR A 47 -0.10 3.17 -8.90
CA TYR A 47 0.11 3.83 -7.62
C TYR A 47 -1.18 4.49 -7.12
N ARG A 48 -1.95 5.11 -8.02
CA ARG A 48 -3.26 5.69 -7.66
C ARG A 48 -4.24 4.62 -7.20
N LEU A 49 -4.24 3.46 -7.85
CA LEU A 49 -5.03 2.30 -7.44
C LEU A 49 -4.59 1.81 -6.05
N ALA A 50 -3.29 1.58 -5.85
CA ALA A 50 -2.72 1.16 -4.58
C ALA A 50 -3.13 2.10 -3.43
N MET A 51 -2.93 3.41 -3.63
CA MET A 51 -3.35 4.46 -2.67
C MET A 51 -4.86 4.41 -2.40
N ARG A 52 -5.69 4.26 -3.43
CA ARG A 52 -7.14 4.17 -3.26
C ARG A 52 -7.54 2.96 -2.41
N LEU A 53 -6.94 1.80 -2.67
CA LEU A 53 -7.19 0.57 -1.92
C LEU A 53 -6.77 0.72 -0.45
N VAL A 54 -5.57 1.22 -0.17
CA VAL A 54 -5.12 1.39 1.23
C VAL A 54 -5.88 2.47 1.99
N ARG A 55 -6.34 3.54 1.32
CA ARG A 55 -7.18 4.58 1.93
C ARG A 55 -8.59 4.06 2.27
N ALA A 56 -9.08 3.04 1.56
CA ALA A 56 -10.37 2.42 1.81
C ALA A 56 -10.37 1.45 3.00
N LEU A 57 -9.19 1.02 3.47
CA LEU A 57 -9.07 0.17 4.66
C LEU A 57 -9.47 0.93 5.94
N PRO A 58 -9.93 0.21 6.99
CA PRO A 58 -10.19 0.79 8.28
C PRO A 58 -8.99 1.58 8.84
N GLY A 59 -9.22 2.87 9.13
CA GLY A 59 -8.17 3.77 9.62
C GLY A 59 -7.27 4.38 8.53
N GLY A 60 -7.62 4.18 7.25
CA GLY A 60 -6.85 4.65 6.09
C GLY A 60 -5.45 4.05 6.03
N SER A 61 -4.61 4.56 5.13
CA SER A 61 -3.29 3.97 4.82
C SER A 61 -2.40 3.85 6.05
N MET A 62 -2.33 4.89 6.89
CA MET A 62 -1.48 4.88 8.10
C MET A 62 -2.04 3.98 9.20
N GLY A 63 -3.37 3.93 9.37
CA GLY A 63 -4.01 3.03 10.32
C GLY A 63 -3.82 1.57 9.93
N ALA A 64 -4.06 1.27 8.65
CA ALA A 64 -3.84 -0.04 8.06
C ALA A 64 -2.38 -0.48 8.17
N GLY A 65 -1.42 0.36 7.75
CA GLY A 65 0.00 0.08 7.87
C GLY A 65 0.44 -0.22 9.30
N ARG A 66 -0.11 0.50 10.28
CA ARG A 66 0.15 0.23 11.70
C ARG A 66 -0.43 -1.11 12.15
N ALA A 67 -1.65 -1.46 11.73
CA ALA A 67 -2.28 -2.73 12.07
C ALA A 67 -1.50 -3.92 11.49
N VAL A 68 -1.13 -3.82 10.21
CA VAL A 68 -0.33 -4.83 9.51
C VAL A 68 1.02 -5.02 10.17
N ARG A 69 1.78 -3.93 10.39
CA ARG A 69 3.09 -4.03 11.07
C ARG A 69 3.01 -4.58 12.49
N ARG A 70 1.94 -4.30 13.23
CA ARG A 70 1.75 -4.87 14.59
C ARG A 70 1.53 -6.38 14.55
N ARG A 71 0.88 -6.89 13.51
CA ARG A 71 0.51 -8.32 13.40
C ARG A 71 1.57 -9.16 12.71
N PHE A 72 2.21 -8.62 11.68
CA PHE A 72 3.11 -9.36 10.79
C PHE A 72 4.56 -8.86 10.84
N ALA A 73 4.84 -7.77 11.57
CA ALA A 73 6.13 -7.06 11.62
C ALA A 73 6.57 -6.39 10.32
N LYS A 74 6.02 -6.81 9.17
CA LYS A 74 6.33 -6.33 7.83
C LYS A 74 5.08 -5.94 7.04
N LEU A 75 5.23 -5.10 6.01
CA LEU A 75 4.18 -4.76 5.04
C LEU A 75 4.22 -5.69 3.81
N HIS A 76 5.42 -6.08 3.37
CA HIS A 76 5.59 -7.01 2.26
C HIS A 76 5.27 -8.47 2.65
N GLY A 77 4.79 -9.24 1.67
CA GLY A 77 4.56 -10.68 1.83
C GLY A 77 3.44 -11.04 2.82
N VAL A 78 2.49 -10.12 3.04
CA VAL A 78 1.22 -10.41 3.71
C VAL A 78 0.23 -10.84 2.65
N ASP A 79 -0.35 -12.02 2.80
CA ASP A 79 -1.34 -12.56 1.87
C ASP A 79 -2.76 -12.02 2.15
N ALA A 80 -3.68 -12.30 1.23
CA ALA A 80 -5.05 -11.83 1.31
C ALA A 80 -5.79 -12.39 2.54
N ASP A 81 -5.43 -13.59 3.00
CA ASP A 81 -6.02 -14.22 4.19
C ASP A 81 -5.58 -13.49 5.46
N GLY A 82 -4.29 -13.19 5.60
CA GLY A 82 -3.77 -12.38 6.68
C GLY A 82 -4.35 -10.97 6.71
N LEU A 83 -4.60 -10.38 5.54
CA LEU A 83 -5.32 -9.10 5.46
C LEU A 83 -6.80 -9.23 5.85
N ALA A 84 -7.47 -10.33 5.48
CA ALA A 84 -8.86 -10.56 5.85
C ALA A 84 -9.03 -10.78 7.36
N GLU A 85 -8.05 -11.40 8.02
CA GLU A 85 -8.02 -11.48 9.50
C GLU A 85 -7.96 -10.09 10.15
N LEU A 86 -7.17 -9.18 9.57
CA LEU A 86 -6.99 -7.82 10.11
C LEU A 86 -8.15 -6.88 9.80
N PHE A 87 -8.78 -7.06 8.63
CA PHE A 87 -9.83 -6.18 8.11
C PHE A 87 -11.09 -7.01 7.81
N PRO A 88 -11.73 -7.59 8.84
CA PRO A 88 -12.86 -8.48 8.64
C PRO A 88 -14.03 -7.74 7.98
N GLY A 89 -14.63 -8.37 6.97
CA GLY A 89 -15.75 -7.80 6.20
C GLY A 89 -15.34 -6.78 5.14
N HIS A 90 -14.05 -6.54 4.91
CA HIS A 90 -13.59 -5.78 3.75
C HIS A 90 -13.71 -6.61 2.47
N ASP A 91 -13.81 -5.94 1.32
CA ASP A 91 -13.95 -6.61 0.03
C ASP A 91 -12.76 -7.53 -0.27
N ARG A 92 -13.04 -8.80 -0.55
CA ARG A 92 -12.00 -9.82 -0.72
C ARG A 92 -11.13 -9.54 -1.94
N ALA A 93 -11.72 -9.11 -3.05
CA ALA A 93 -10.97 -8.79 -4.26
C ALA A 93 -9.99 -7.62 -4.01
N ALA A 94 -10.42 -6.59 -3.29
CA ALA A 94 -9.53 -5.50 -2.87
C ALA A 94 -8.35 -5.99 -1.99
N LEU A 95 -8.58 -6.95 -1.09
CA LEU A 95 -7.52 -7.53 -0.25
C LEU A 95 -6.54 -8.39 -1.06
N GLU A 96 -7.04 -9.16 -2.02
CA GLU A 96 -6.21 -9.93 -2.96
C GLU A 96 -5.34 -9.01 -3.81
N GLN A 97 -5.92 -7.92 -4.31
CA GLN A 97 -5.16 -6.91 -5.05
C GLN A 97 -4.09 -6.25 -4.18
N LEU A 98 -4.38 -5.96 -2.90
CA LEU A 98 -3.42 -5.37 -1.96
C LEU A 98 -2.24 -6.31 -1.65
N ALA A 99 -2.50 -7.62 -1.58
CA ALA A 99 -1.49 -8.64 -1.35
C ALA A 99 -0.66 -8.96 -2.61
N ALA A 100 -1.17 -8.61 -3.80
CA ALA A 100 -0.50 -8.90 -5.05
C ALA A 100 0.86 -8.18 -5.18
N PRO A 101 1.85 -8.81 -5.84
CA PRO A 101 3.09 -8.16 -6.20
C PRO A 101 2.86 -6.91 -7.05
N PHE A 102 3.55 -5.82 -6.73
CA PHE A 102 3.55 -4.59 -7.52
C PHE A 102 4.66 -4.68 -8.57
N VAL A 103 4.37 -5.35 -9.69
CA VAL A 103 5.34 -5.50 -10.79
C VAL A 103 5.14 -4.38 -11.80
N ASN A 104 6.15 -3.52 -11.96
CA ASN A 104 6.27 -2.50 -13.01
C ASN A 104 5.08 -1.53 -13.17
N GLY A 105 4.20 -1.40 -12.19
CA GLY A 105 2.98 -0.62 -12.39
C GLY A 105 2.10 -1.18 -13.50
N GLU A 106 2.02 -2.51 -13.63
CA GLU A 106 1.00 -3.16 -14.42
C GLU A 106 -0.01 -3.80 -13.46
N ILE A 107 -1.30 -3.60 -13.73
CA ILE A 107 -2.36 -4.32 -13.03
C ILE A 107 -2.32 -5.73 -13.63
N ASP A 108 -2.07 -6.75 -12.81
CA ASP A 108 -2.19 -8.14 -13.27
C ASP A 108 -3.64 -8.36 -13.74
N PRO A 109 -3.88 -8.60 -15.05
CA PRO A 109 -5.22 -8.70 -15.60
C PRO A 109 -5.96 -9.97 -15.14
N THR A 110 -5.32 -10.84 -14.36
CA THR A 110 -5.94 -12.07 -13.83
C THR A 110 -6.71 -11.87 -12.52
N VAL A 111 -6.70 -10.66 -11.95
CA VAL A 111 -7.37 -10.32 -10.67
C VAL A 111 -8.67 -9.51 -10.87
N ALA A 112 -9.27 -9.54 -12.08
CA ALA A 112 -10.51 -8.81 -12.41
C ALA A 112 -11.75 -9.72 -12.50
#